data_AF-A0A519C0C1-F1
#
_entry.id   AF-A0A519C0C1-F1
#
_cell.length_a   1.000
_cell.length_b   1.000
_cell.length_c   1.000
_cell.angle_alpha   90.00
_cell.angle_beta   90.00
_cell.angle_gamma   90.00
#
_symmetry.space_group_name_H-M   'P 1'
#
loop_
_entity.id
_entity.type
_entity.pdbx_description
1 polymer ?
#
loop_
_entity_poly.entity_id
_entity_poly.type
_entity_poly.pdbx_seq_one_letter_code
_entity_poly.pdbx_strand_id
1 'polypeptide(L)'
;MKKNNMNKQEIEDRNSTFNGVEGFWEHPRNEGWYYYNGRSPTSNCIVIPAEDLVEVHNFVVYEGEDRSKGHGMAMIADIRLAFPDKHIWVDTCTHARPFWEKMIEYGYINSIENDYDWPCMDTTCTVCHPDRTEGRRRRK
;
A
#
# COMPACT_ATOMS: atom_id res chain seq x y z
N MET A 1 -0.71 5.24 -23.68
CA MET A 1 0.05 5.29 -22.42
C MET A 1 1.25 6.21 -22.64
N LYS A 2 1.31 7.37 -21.97
CA LYS A 2 2.53 8.20 -21.98
C LYS A 2 3.55 7.49 -21.09
N LYS A 3 4.67 7.02 -21.67
CA LYS A 3 5.83 6.60 -20.89
C LYS A 3 6.37 7.86 -20.21
N ASN A 4 6.22 7.96 -18.89
CA ASN A 4 6.98 8.93 -18.12
C ASN A 4 8.44 8.47 -18.13
N ASN A 5 9.23 9.00 -19.04
CA ASN A 5 10.69 8.87 -18.98
C ASN A 5 11.19 9.87 -17.94
N MET A 6 11.08 9.52 -16.65
CA MET A 6 11.90 10.17 -15.63
C MET A 6 13.36 9.79 -15.86
N ASN A 7 14.27 10.75 -15.80
CA ASN A 7 15.68 10.46 -15.99
C ASN A 7 16.26 9.79 -14.73
N LYS A 8 17.38 9.07 -14.86
CA LYS A 8 18.01 8.31 -13.76
C LYS A 8 18.39 9.19 -12.55
N GLN A 9 18.87 10.41 -12.79
CA GLN A 9 19.21 11.40 -11.77
C GLN A 9 17.97 11.88 -11.01
N GLU A 10 16.82 12.09 -11.68
CA GLU A 10 15.56 12.47 -11.02
C GLU A 10 14.97 11.36 -10.15
N ILE A 11 15.31 10.09 -10.45
CA ILE A 11 14.95 8.94 -9.63
C ILE A 11 15.88 8.84 -8.41
N GLU A 12 17.18 9.08 -8.60
CA GLU A 12 18.17 9.11 -7.52
C GLU A 12 17.90 10.27 -6.55
N ASP A 13 17.58 11.47 -7.04
CA ASP A 13 17.33 12.66 -6.23
C ASP A 13 16.03 12.58 -5.41
N ARG A 14 15.09 11.69 -5.79
CA ARG A 14 13.82 11.46 -5.06
C ARG A 14 13.87 10.25 -4.15
N ASN A 15 14.90 9.42 -4.26
CA ASN A 15 15.07 8.25 -3.41
C ASN A 15 15.47 8.68 -2.00
N SER A 16 14.59 8.41 -1.07
CA SER A 16 14.81 8.50 0.36
C SER A 16 15.02 7.11 0.93
N THR A 17 15.82 7.07 1.99
CA THR A 17 16.07 5.86 2.78
C THR A 17 15.62 6.13 4.21
N PHE A 18 14.81 5.24 4.76
CA PHE A 18 14.34 5.32 6.14
C PHE A 18 14.88 4.13 6.91
N ASN A 19 15.66 4.40 7.96
CA ASN A 19 16.29 3.37 8.80
C ASN A 19 17.01 2.25 8.00
N GLY A 20 17.71 2.64 6.92
CA GLY A 20 18.42 1.71 6.04
C GLY A 20 17.56 0.97 5.00
N VAL A 21 16.25 1.20 4.98
CA VAL A 21 15.35 0.67 3.94
C VAL A 21 15.24 1.67 2.79
N GLU A 22 15.64 1.25 1.60
CA GLU A 22 15.61 2.05 0.37
C GLU A 22 14.26 1.94 -0.37
N GLY A 23 14.07 2.79 -1.39
CA GLY A 23 12.95 2.69 -2.32
C GLY A 23 11.77 3.60 -2.00
N PHE A 24 11.94 4.60 -1.14
CA PHE A 24 10.92 5.61 -0.85
C PHE A 24 11.10 6.80 -1.77
N TRP A 25 10.10 7.10 -2.59
CA TRP A 25 10.16 8.22 -3.54
C TRP A 25 9.22 9.31 -3.07
N GLU A 26 9.74 10.50 -2.81
CA GLU A 26 8.89 11.60 -2.35
C GLU A 26 7.79 11.90 -3.39
N HIS A 27 6.57 12.08 -2.88
CA HIS A 27 5.39 12.34 -3.67
C HIS A 27 5.54 13.72 -4.35
N PRO A 28 5.43 13.82 -5.68
CA PRO A 28 5.82 15.03 -6.42
C PRO A 28 4.92 16.25 -6.18
N ARG A 29 3.90 16.13 -5.33
CA ARG A 29 2.90 17.17 -5.04
C ARG A 29 2.58 17.34 -3.56
N ASN A 30 2.98 16.38 -2.73
CA ASN A 30 2.62 16.37 -1.31
C ASN A 30 3.92 16.16 -0.54
N GLU A 31 4.44 17.22 0.06
CA GLU A 31 5.65 17.17 0.86
C GLU A 31 5.47 16.20 2.04
N GLY A 32 6.51 15.42 2.34
CA GLY A 32 6.48 14.45 3.42
C GLY A 32 5.65 13.18 3.15
N TRP A 33 5.12 13.00 1.93
CA TRP A 33 4.47 11.77 1.51
C TRP A 33 5.41 10.99 0.60
N TYR A 34 5.40 9.65 0.69
CA TYR A 34 6.34 8.83 -0.07
C TYR A 34 5.62 7.69 -0.78
N TYR A 35 5.94 7.45 -2.05
CA TYR A 35 5.67 6.16 -2.68
C TYR A 35 6.74 5.16 -2.24
N TYR A 36 6.34 4.06 -1.62
CA TYR A 36 7.28 2.95 -1.41
C TYR A 36 7.31 2.04 -2.63
N ASN A 37 8.37 2.15 -3.42
CA ASN A 37 8.60 1.43 -4.67
C ASN A 37 9.69 0.34 -4.56
N GLY A 38 10.17 0.02 -3.35
CA GLY A 38 11.20 -1.02 -3.14
C GLY A 38 10.80 -2.42 -3.63
N ARG A 39 9.51 -2.64 -3.90
CA ARG A 39 8.95 -3.88 -4.48
C ARG A 39 8.23 -3.69 -5.81
N SER A 40 8.43 -2.55 -6.47
CA SER A 40 7.96 -2.32 -7.83
C SER A 40 8.65 -3.31 -8.81
N PRO A 41 7.96 -3.82 -9.84
CA PRO A 41 6.61 -3.49 -10.29
C PRO A 41 5.49 -4.33 -9.67
N THR A 42 5.78 -5.25 -8.75
CA THR A 42 4.79 -6.20 -8.23
C THR A 42 3.84 -5.57 -7.21
N SER A 43 4.37 -4.72 -6.33
CA SER A 43 3.58 -4.09 -5.28
C SER A 43 4.15 -2.73 -4.88
N ASN A 44 3.28 -1.82 -4.47
CA ASN A 44 3.67 -0.55 -3.86
C ASN A 44 2.62 -0.05 -2.85
N CYS A 45 2.97 1.01 -2.14
CA CYS A 45 2.04 1.76 -1.30
C CYS A 45 2.48 3.23 -1.21
N ILE A 46 1.64 4.05 -0.57
CA ILE A 46 1.99 5.39 -0.10
C ILE A 46 2.24 5.30 1.41
N VAL A 47 3.28 5.98 1.88
CA VAL A 47 3.69 6.06 3.28
C VAL A 47 3.73 7.53 3.68
N ILE A 48 3.03 7.86 4.76
CA ILE A 48 2.93 9.22 5.29
C ILE A 48 3.45 9.20 6.73
N PRO A 49 4.75 9.43 6.94
CA PRO A 49 5.32 9.50 8.28
C PRO A 49 4.94 10.82 8.97
N ALA A 50 4.65 10.73 10.26
CA ALA A 50 4.50 11.84 11.19
C ALA A 50 5.36 11.60 12.46
N GLU A 51 5.24 12.47 13.47
CA GLU A 51 6.12 12.43 14.64
C GLU A 51 6.08 11.08 15.35
N ASP A 52 4.92 10.51 15.65
CA ASP A 52 4.81 9.22 16.37
C ASP A 52 4.07 8.13 15.60
N LEU A 53 3.59 8.44 14.40
CA LEU A 53 2.79 7.54 13.59
C LEU A 53 3.23 7.48 12.14
N VAL A 54 2.82 6.43 11.44
CA VAL A 54 2.97 6.26 10.00
C VAL A 54 1.65 5.78 9.44
N GLU A 55 1.10 6.50 8.48
CA GLU A 55 -0.07 6.07 7.74
C GLU A 55 0.37 5.34 6.47
N VAL A 56 -0.23 4.18 6.18
CA VAL A 56 -0.02 3.46 4.93
C VAL A 56 -1.30 3.46 4.09
N HIS A 57 -1.20 4.06 2.92
CA HIS A 57 -2.29 4.25 1.96
C HIS A 57 -2.00 3.54 0.65
N ASN A 58 -3.03 3.35 -0.19
CA ASN A 58 -2.89 2.80 -1.55
C ASN A 58 -2.05 1.51 -1.64
N PHE A 59 -2.18 0.65 -0.63
CA PHE A 59 -1.44 -0.60 -0.56
C PHE A 59 -1.95 -1.60 -1.59
N VAL A 60 -1.10 -2.01 -2.54
CA VAL A 60 -1.54 -2.84 -3.66
C VAL A 60 -0.51 -3.90 -4.04
N VAL A 61 -1.01 -5.11 -4.31
CA VAL A 61 -0.34 -6.12 -5.14
C VAL A 61 -1.11 -6.14 -6.46
N TYR A 62 -0.45 -5.69 -7.53
CA TYR A 62 -1.13 -5.31 -8.77
C TYR A 62 -1.81 -6.49 -9.44
N GLU A 63 -1.05 -7.52 -9.77
CA GLU A 63 -1.54 -8.63 -10.55
C GLU A 63 -2.17 -9.71 -9.67
N GLY A 64 -3.30 -10.24 -10.12
CA GLY A 64 -4.02 -11.30 -9.42
C GLY A 64 -3.16 -12.56 -9.22
N GLU A 65 -2.30 -12.86 -10.19
CA GLU A 65 -1.37 -13.99 -10.09
C GLU A 65 -0.31 -13.82 -9.02
N ASP A 66 0.02 -12.60 -8.61
CA ASP A 66 0.98 -12.31 -7.54
C ASP A 66 0.34 -12.23 -6.16
N ARG A 67 -0.99 -12.18 -6.10
CA ARG A 67 -1.71 -12.28 -4.83
C ARG A 67 -1.50 -13.67 -4.21
N SER A 68 -1.55 -13.72 -2.89
CA SER A 68 -1.30 -14.94 -2.09
C SER A 68 0.12 -15.51 -2.18
N LYS A 69 1.07 -14.85 -2.85
CA LYS A 69 2.51 -15.23 -2.87
C LYS A 69 3.38 -14.54 -1.81
N GLY A 70 2.76 -13.80 -0.88
CA GLY A 70 3.45 -13.13 0.22
C GLY A 70 4.00 -11.71 -0.11
N HIS A 71 3.80 -11.19 -1.32
CA HIS A 71 4.30 -9.86 -1.69
C HIS A 71 3.77 -8.73 -0.79
N GLY A 72 2.49 -8.77 -0.40
CA GLY A 72 1.93 -7.80 0.55
C GLY A 72 2.59 -7.89 1.92
N MET A 73 2.71 -9.08 2.50
CA MET A 73 3.37 -9.26 3.80
C MET A 73 4.82 -8.73 3.76
N ALA A 74 5.54 -9.05 2.70
CA ALA A 74 6.92 -8.62 2.57
C ALA A 74 7.02 -7.09 2.41
N MET A 75 6.08 -6.46 1.69
CA MET A 75 6.01 -5.00 1.57
C MET A 75 5.79 -4.31 2.91
N ILE A 76 4.80 -4.74 3.70
CA ILE A 76 4.54 -4.11 5.00
C ILE A 76 5.65 -4.41 6.03
N ALA A 77 6.33 -5.55 5.92
CA ALA A 77 7.49 -5.86 6.73
C ALA A 77 8.64 -4.85 6.48
N ASP A 78 8.87 -4.45 5.22
CA ASP A 78 9.87 -3.43 4.91
C ASP A 78 9.48 -2.07 5.50
N ILE A 79 8.19 -1.70 5.49
CA ILE A 79 7.71 -0.47 6.13
C ILE A 79 7.92 -0.53 7.66
N ARG A 80 7.64 -1.68 8.29
CA ARG A 80 7.93 -1.86 9.72
C ARG A 80 9.42 -1.72 10.03
N LEU A 81 10.31 -2.27 9.19
CA LEU A 81 11.76 -2.11 9.36
C LEU A 81 12.20 -0.65 9.20
N ALA A 82 11.57 0.09 8.28
CA ALA A 82 11.83 1.51 8.06
C ALA A 82 11.39 2.37 9.26
N PHE A 83 10.35 1.96 9.99
CA PHE A 83 9.74 2.71 11.10
C PHE A 83 9.51 1.80 12.32
N PRO A 84 10.58 1.28 12.96
CA PRO A 84 10.46 0.22 13.97
C PRO A 84 9.65 0.67 15.19
N ASP A 85 9.85 1.91 15.63
CA ASP A 85 9.28 2.45 16.88
C ASP A 85 7.99 3.25 16.67
N LYS A 86 7.50 3.37 15.43
CA LYS A 86 6.31 4.17 15.11
C LYS A 86 5.04 3.34 15.21
N HIS A 87 3.95 4.01 15.54
CA HIS A 87 2.61 3.45 15.39
C HIS A 87 2.21 3.45 13.91
N ILE A 88 2.18 2.29 13.28
CA ILE A 88 1.80 2.13 11.88
C ILE A 88 0.33 1.73 11.81
N TRP A 89 -0.47 2.49 11.06
CA TRP A 89 -1.88 2.21 10.90
C TRP A 89 -2.33 2.29 9.44
N VAL A 90 -3.48 1.67 9.16
CA VAL A 90 -4.07 1.61 7.84
C VAL A 90 -5.58 1.82 7.86
N ASP A 91 -6.08 2.39 6.77
CA ASP A 91 -7.47 2.22 6.36
C ASP A 91 -7.60 1.03 5.42
N THR A 92 -8.68 0.26 5.57
CA THR A 92 -8.89 -0.91 4.70
C THR A 92 -10.35 -1.19 4.36
N CYS A 93 -10.55 -1.81 3.20
CA CYS A 93 -11.86 -2.31 2.80
C CYS A 93 -12.16 -3.67 3.43
N THR A 94 -13.44 -4.02 3.53
CA THR A 94 -13.92 -5.20 4.28
C THR A 94 -13.25 -6.51 3.86
N HIS A 95 -13.00 -6.74 2.56
CA HIS A 95 -12.37 -7.99 2.11
C HIS A 95 -10.87 -8.08 2.34
N ALA A 96 -10.19 -6.94 2.49
CA ALA A 96 -8.77 -6.91 2.80
C ALA A 96 -8.53 -6.91 4.31
N ARG A 97 -9.54 -6.65 5.14
CA ARG A 97 -9.44 -6.65 6.61
C ARG A 97 -8.78 -7.92 7.19
N PRO A 98 -9.11 -9.16 6.75
CA PRO A 98 -8.44 -10.35 7.28
C PRO A 98 -6.94 -10.42 7.00
N PHE A 99 -6.47 -9.79 5.91
CA PHE A 99 -5.03 -9.66 5.65
C PHE A 99 -4.39 -8.74 6.70
N TRP A 100 -5.01 -7.60 6.99
CA TRP A 100 -4.48 -6.60 7.94
C TRP A 100 -4.55 -7.05 9.40
N GLU A 101 -5.60 -7.78 9.78
CA GLU A 101 -5.69 -8.41 11.11
C GLU A 101 -4.49 -9.35 11.36
N LYS A 102 -4.10 -10.14 10.35
CA LYS A 102 -2.86 -10.93 10.43
C LYS A 102 -1.60 -10.07 10.52
N MET A 103 -1.56 -8.91 9.85
CA MET A 103 -0.40 -8.02 9.95
C MET A 103 -0.29 -7.37 11.34
N ILE A 104 -1.40 -7.19 12.06
CA ILE A 104 -1.39 -6.84 13.49
C ILE A 104 -0.84 -8.00 14.30
N GLU A 105 -1.33 -9.23 14.08
CA GLU A 105 -0.86 -10.43 14.80
C GLU A 105 0.65 -10.67 14.62
N TYR A 106 1.18 -10.38 13.43
CA TYR A 106 2.62 -10.48 13.15
C TYR A 106 3.44 -9.27 13.63
N GLY A 107 2.80 -8.22 14.17
CA GLY A 107 3.47 -7.02 14.64
C GLY A 107 3.99 -6.09 13.53
N TYR A 108 3.49 -6.24 12.30
CA TYR A 108 3.87 -5.36 11.19
C TYR A 108 3.10 -4.04 11.20
N ILE A 109 1.86 -4.02 11.68
CA ILE A 109 1.09 -2.79 11.94
C ILE A 109 0.52 -2.81 13.36
N ASN A 110 0.11 -1.65 13.85
CA ASN A 110 -0.45 -1.50 15.20
C ASN A 110 -1.98 -1.50 15.19
N SER A 111 -2.61 -0.91 14.17
CA SER A 111 -4.08 -0.74 14.14
C SER A 111 -4.65 -0.61 12.72
N ILE A 112 -5.96 -0.86 12.62
CA ILE A 112 -6.81 -0.52 11.48
C ILE A 112 -7.75 0.58 11.99
N GLU A 113 -7.71 1.78 11.39
CA GLU A 113 -8.35 2.99 11.94
C GLU A 113 -9.46 3.56 11.04
N ASN A 114 -10.14 2.68 10.31
CA ASN A 114 -11.33 3.05 9.52
C ASN A 114 -12.31 3.93 10.30
N ASP A 115 -12.48 5.17 9.83
CA ASP A 115 -13.58 6.04 10.29
C ASP A 115 -14.95 5.56 9.78
N TYR A 116 -14.97 4.74 8.72
CA TYR A 116 -16.18 4.18 8.11
C TYR A 116 -15.87 2.92 7.28
N ASP A 117 -16.92 2.17 6.95
CA ASP A 117 -16.82 1.02 6.05
C ASP A 117 -16.42 1.47 4.64
N TRP A 118 -15.20 1.14 4.24
CA TRP A 118 -14.70 1.43 2.91
C TRP A 118 -15.27 0.41 1.91
N PRO A 119 -16.12 0.83 0.96
CA PRO A 119 -16.68 -0.08 -0.03
C PRO A 119 -15.58 -0.60 -0.95
N CYS A 120 -15.71 -1.84 -1.41
CA CYS A 120 -14.80 -2.38 -2.41
C CYS A 120 -14.93 -1.60 -3.72
N MET A 121 -13.85 -0.91 -4.08
CA MET A 121 -13.79 -0.09 -5.29
C MET A 121 -13.48 -0.94 -6.53
N ASP A 122 -12.92 -2.14 -6.34
CA ASP A 122 -12.61 -3.10 -7.39
C ASP A 122 -13.91 -3.75 -7.89
N THR A 123 -14.25 -3.43 -9.14
CA THR A 123 -15.49 -3.89 -9.76
C THR A 123 -15.44 -5.34 -10.20
N THR A 124 -14.26 -5.96 -10.25
CA THR A 124 -14.05 -7.38 -10.58
C THR A 124 -13.74 -8.22 -9.34
N CYS A 125 -13.75 -7.64 -8.14
CA CYS A 125 -13.54 -8.36 -6.89
C CYS A 125 -14.65 -9.39 -6.64
N THR A 126 -14.35 -10.66 -6.89
CA THR A 126 -15.27 -11.79 -6.65
C THR A 126 -15.44 -12.13 -5.17
N VAL A 127 -14.54 -11.65 -4.30
CA VAL A 127 -14.67 -11.82 -2.84
C VAL A 127 -15.78 -10.93 -2.28
N CYS A 128 -15.80 -9.65 -2.66
CA CYS A 128 -16.86 -8.72 -2.26
C CYS A 128 -18.13 -8.87 -3.10
N HIS A 129 -17.99 -9.32 -4.34
CA HIS A 129 -19.05 -9.28 -5.34
C HIS A 129 -19.10 -10.58 -6.14
N PRO A 130 -19.39 -11.73 -5.49
CA PRO A 130 -19.34 -13.05 -6.14
C PRO A 130 -20.32 -13.16 -7.32
N ASP A 131 -21.44 -12.45 -7.27
CA ASP A 131 -22.48 -12.50 -8.29
C ASP A 131 -22.32 -11.45 -9.41
N ARG A 132 -21.25 -10.62 -9.38
CA ARG A 132 -21.00 -9.64 -10.45
C ARG A 132 -20.37 -10.32 -11.65
N THR A 133 -21.16 -10.50 -12.70
CA THR A 133 -20.72 -11.09 -13.96
C THR A 133 -20.07 -10.10 -14.94
N GLU A 134 -20.36 -8.80 -14.82
CA GLU A 134 -19.99 -7.80 -15.86
C GLU A 134 -18.91 -6.78 -15.45
N GLY A 135 -18.37 -6.84 -14.23
CA GLY A 135 -17.36 -5.88 -13.79
C GLY A 135 -17.83 -4.41 -13.74
N ARG A 136 -19.15 -4.16 -13.71
CA ARG A 136 -19.76 -2.82 -13.70
C ARG A 136 -20.25 -2.42 -12.31
N ARG A 137 -20.03 -1.16 -11.92
CA ARG A 137 -20.45 -0.59 -10.62
C ARG A 137 -21.96 -0.37 -10.49
N ARG A 138 -22.67 -0.16 -11.61
CA ARG A 138 -24.12 0.08 -11.66
C ARG A 138 -24.69 -0.68 -12.86
N ARG A 139 -25.79 -1.42 -12.67
CA ARG A 139 -26.64 -1.84 -13.80
C ARG A 139 -27.32 -0.57 -14.32
N LYS A 140 -27.20 -0.29 -15.62
CA LYS A 140 -28.10 0.64 -16.30
C LYS A 140 -29.40 -0.08 -16.58
#